data_AF-A0A380A7J0-F1
#
_entry.id   AF-A0A380A7J0-F1
#
_cell.length_a   1.000
_cell.length_b   1.000
_cell.length_c   1.000
_cell.angle_alpha   90.00
_cell.angle_beta   90.00
_cell.angle_gamma   90.00
#
_symmetry.space_group_name_H-M   'P 1'
#
loop_
_entity.id
_entity.type
_entity.pdbx_description
1 polymer ?
#
loop_
_entity_poly.entity_id
_entity_poly.type
_entity_poly.pdbx_seq_one_letter_code
_entity_poly.pdbx_strand_id
1 'polypeptide(L)'
;MLDQEFMSVEEVLDYLIKTKSGNASFPVSYLNLFCSGLTNICRSLYFGMDVAMTVAEVALHNQNSPFGVGVGDSEHKFLFDYIKFIVHQRIADVDFSDCMIDWYDREMQPSFMAPLTSRGKELVRHIDELEGKLKSEGKIEDTGYLHAAQEGFVQLLFTPSEIQRIELTNKVQNEYLKNA
;
A
#
# COMPACT_ATOMS: atom_id res chain seq x y z
N MET A 1 8.84 -11.57 16.18
CA MET A 1 9.33 -10.18 16.14
C MET A 1 10.44 -10.18 15.10
N LEU A 2 10.37 -9.34 14.07
CA LEU A 2 11.54 -9.14 13.21
C LEU A 2 12.56 -8.40 14.08
N ASP A 3 13.70 -9.01 14.39
CA ASP A 3 14.83 -8.37 15.08
C ASP A 3 15.53 -7.37 14.14
N GLN A 4 14.75 -6.55 13.44
CA GLN A 4 15.26 -5.50 12.57
C GLN A 4 15.50 -4.25 13.39
N GLU A 5 16.71 -3.71 13.31
CA GLU A 5 17.00 -2.40 13.87
C GLU A 5 16.15 -1.31 13.19
N PHE A 6 15.93 -0.22 13.92
CA PHE A 6 15.29 0.96 13.36
C PHE A 6 16.28 1.65 12.40
N MET A 7 15.90 1.78 11.14
CA MET A 7 16.79 2.18 10.05
C MET A 7 16.83 3.71 9.87
N SER A 8 17.77 4.25 9.09
CA SER A 8 17.64 5.57 8.44
C SER A 8 16.63 5.53 7.29
N VAL A 9 16.19 6.69 6.75
CA VAL A 9 15.20 6.69 5.66
C VAL A 9 15.81 6.14 4.37
N GLU A 10 17.09 6.40 4.14
CA GLU A 10 17.86 5.88 3.03
C GLU A 10 17.99 4.35 3.09
N GLU A 11 18.24 3.80 4.28
CA GLU A 11 18.25 2.36 4.50
C GLU A 11 16.86 1.73 4.33
N VAL A 12 15.80 2.43 4.75
CA VAL A 12 14.42 1.99 4.46
C VAL A 12 14.19 1.93 2.94
N LEU A 13 14.58 2.97 2.19
CA LEU A 13 14.44 2.98 0.74
C LEU A 13 15.23 1.84 0.09
N ASP A 14 16.48 1.64 0.49
CA ASP A 14 17.31 0.53 0.01
C ASP A 14 16.66 -0.83 0.31
N TYR A 15 16.12 -1.00 1.52
CA TYR A 15 15.40 -2.20 1.92
C TYR A 15 14.13 -2.44 1.09
N LEU A 16 13.33 -1.39 0.83
CA LEU A 16 12.14 -1.48 -0.02
C LEU A 16 12.48 -1.92 -1.45
N ILE A 17 13.58 -1.40 -2.01
CA ILE A 17 14.07 -1.74 -3.36
C ILE A 17 14.53 -3.20 -3.43
N LYS A 18 15.30 -3.65 -2.43
CA LYS A 18 15.94 -4.98 -2.43
C LYS A 18 14.98 -6.09 -2.05
N THR A 19 13.95 -5.80 -1.26
CA THR A 19 13.01 -6.81 -0.77
C THR A 19 11.95 -7.15 -1.83
N LYS A 20 12.06 -8.36 -2.38
CA LYS A 20 11.19 -8.90 -3.43
C LYS A 20 10.66 -10.26 -3.01
N SER A 21 9.46 -10.59 -3.47
CA SER A 21 8.94 -11.95 -3.38
C SER A 21 9.88 -12.93 -4.08
N GLY A 22 10.09 -14.08 -3.46
CA GLY A 22 10.91 -15.17 -4.03
C GLY A 22 10.18 -15.99 -5.09
N ASN A 23 8.88 -15.74 -5.31
CA ASN A 23 8.06 -16.48 -6.25
C ASN A 23 8.03 -15.76 -7.61
N ALA A 24 8.49 -16.45 -8.66
CA ALA A 24 8.52 -15.92 -10.03
C ALA A 24 7.12 -15.61 -10.60
N SER A 25 6.07 -16.29 -10.11
CA SER A 25 4.67 -16.00 -10.46
C SER A 25 4.05 -14.91 -9.57
N PHE A 26 4.82 -14.28 -8.69
CA PHE A 26 4.40 -13.14 -7.87
C PHE A 26 5.53 -12.12 -7.73
N PRO A 27 5.94 -11.44 -8.83
CA PRO A 27 7.12 -10.58 -8.86
C PRO A 27 6.87 -9.19 -8.23
N VAL A 28 6.45 -9.17 -6.97
CA VAL A 28 6.14 -7.97 -6.18
C VAL A 28 7.33 -7.59 -5.30
N SER A 29 7.67 -6.30 -5.26
CA SER A 29 8.62 -5.73 -4.29
C SER A 29 7.91 -4.87 -3.25
N TYR A 30 8.57 -4.64 -2.11
CA TYR A 30 8.05 -3.70 -1.11
C TYR A 30 7.98 -2.27 -1.67
N LEU A 31 8.92 -1.86 -2.52
CA LEU A 31 8.83 -0.58 -3.21
C LEU A 31 7.57 -0.47 -4.09
N ASN A 32 7.20 -1.54 -4.80
CA ASN A 32 5.96 -1.52 -5.59
C ASN A 32 4.73 -1.36 -4.70
N LEU A 33 4.65 -2.11 -3.59
CA LEU A 33 3.54 -2.00 -2.65
C LEU A 33 3.44 -0.59 -2.05
N PHE A 34 4.58 0.01 -1.70
CA PHE A 34 4.62 1.37 -1.17
C PHE A 34 4.15 2.39 -2.19
N CYS A 35 4.81 2.45 -3.36
CA CYS A 35 4.50 3.44 -4.38
C CYS A 35 3.09 3.30 -4.96
N SER A 36 2.65 2.08 -5.27
CA SER A 36 1.31 1.83 -5.81
C SER A 36 0.21 2.01 -4.77
N GLY A 37 0.54 1.99 -3.48
CA GLY A 37 -0.37 2.27 -2.37
C GLY A 37 -0.47 3.75 -1.99
N LEU A 38 0.38 4.64 -2.53
CA LEU A 38 0.33 6.06 -2.18
C LEU A 38 -0.99 6.69 -2.65
N THR A 39 -1.65 7.41 -1.75
CA THR A 39 -2.90 8.11 -2.05
C THR A 39 -3.00 9.43 -1.28
N ASN A 40 -4.04 10.22 -1.52
CA ASN A 40 -4.29 11.50 -0.87
C ASN A 40 -3.07 12.44 -1.00
N ILE A 41 -2.67 12.69 -2.25
CA ILE A 41 -1.47 13.47 -2.62
C ILE A 41 -0.22 12.95 -1.90
N CYS A 42 -0.03 11.63 -1.93
CA CYS A 42 1.07 10.92 -1.25
C CYS A 42 1.16 11.22 0.26
N ARG A 43 0.03 11.46 0.93
CA ARG A 43 -0.05 11.67 2.40
C ARG A 43 -0.61 10.48 3.15
N SER A 44 -1.15 9.50 2.44
CA SER A 44 -1.68 8.26 3.00
C SER A 44 -1.17 7.06 2.20
N LEU A 45 -1.13 5.91 2.86
CA LEU A 45 -0.81 4.62 2.27
C LEU A 45 -2.05 3.72 2.36
N TYR A 46 -2.55 3.32 1.21
CA TYR A 46 -3.51 2.22 1.06
C TYR A 46 -2.74 0.91 0.88
N PHE A 47 -3.22 -0.13 1.55
CA PHE A 47 -2.75 -1.49 1.34
C PHE A 47 -3.95 -2.44 1.29
N GLY A 48 -3.92 -3.33 0.31
CA GLY A 48 -4.89 -4.39 0.14
C GLY A 48 -4.35 -5.45 -0.83
N MET A 49 -5.04 -6.59 -0.87
CA MET A 49 -4.67 -7.68 -1.77
C MET A 49 -4.80 -7.27 -3.24
N ASP A 50 -5.75 -6.39 -3.55
CA ASP A 50 -5.94 -5.78 -4.87
C ASP A 50 -4.67 -5.07 -5.38
N VAL A 51 -4.01 -4.25 -4.55
CA VAL A 51 -2.74 -3.58 -4.92
C VAL A 51 -1.69 -4.62 -5.28
N ALA A 52 -1.52 -5.63 -4.44
CA ALA A 52 -0.49 -6.65 -4.64
C ALA A 52 -0.75 -7.47 -5.90
N MET A 53 -2.01 -7.84 -6.16
CA MET A 53 -2.42 -8.58 -7.35
C MET A 53 -2.19 -7.75 -8.62
N THR A 54 -2.65 -6.49 -8.65
CA THR A 54 -2.46 -5.61 -9.81
C THR A 54 -0.98 -5.40 -10.12
N VAL A 55 -0.14 -5.19 -9.10
CA VAL A 55 1.32 -5.08 -9.28
C VAL A 55 1.89 -6.38 -9.89
N ALA A 56 1.51 -7.54 -9.37
CA ALA A 56 2.00 -8.83 -9.88
C ALA A 56 1.58 -9.06 -11.34
N GLU A 57 0.32 -8.79 -11.68
CA GLU A 57 -0.21 -8.93 -13.05
C GLU A 57 0.54 -8.04 -14.04
N VAL A 58 0.70 -6.75 -13.73
CA VAL A 58 1.42 -5.80 -14.58
C VAL A 58 2.89 -6.19 -14.72
N ALA A 59 3.54 -6.60 -13.63
CA ALA A 59 4.94 -7.01 -13.65
C ALA A 59 5.17 -8.28 -14.49
N LEU A 60 4.30 -9.28 -14.40
CA LEU A 60 4.36 -10.48 -15.24
C LEU A 60 4.10 -10.17 -16.72
N HIS A 61 3.13 -9.31 -17.01
CA HIS A 61 2.85 -8.85 -18.36
C HIS A 61 4.08 -8.15 -18.96
N ASN A 62 4.71 -7.24 -18.22
CA ASN A 62 5.92 -6.52 -18.67
C ASN A 62 7.13 -7.44 -18.89
N GLN A 63 7.16 -8.61 -18.23
CA GLN A 63 8.19 -9.63 -18.40
C GLN A 63 7.87 -10.62 -19.55
N ASN A 64 6.75 -10.46 -20.25
CA ASN A 64 6.21 -11.44 -21.20
C ASN A 64 6.13 -12.86 -20.61
N SER A 65 5.79 -12.95 -19.32
CA SER A 65 5.67 -14.24 -18.65
C SER A 65 4.50 -15.05 -19.23
N PRO A 66 4.68 -16.36 -19.52
CA PRO A 66 3.58 -17.23 -19.95
C PRO A 66 2.69 -17.68 -18.78
N PHE A 67 3.03 -17.32 -17.54
CA PHE A 67 2.35 -17.74 -16.33
C PHE A 67 1.45 -16.63 -15.78
N GLY A 68 0.31 -17.02 -15.21
CA GLY A 68 -0.54 -16.14 -14.42
C GLY A 68 0.03 -15.89 -13.01
N VAL A 69 -0.66 -15.03 -12.26
CA VAL A 69 -0.30 -14.74 -10.86
C VAL A 69 -0.55 -15.99 -10.00
N GLY A 70 0.47 -16.37 -9.22
CA GLY A 70 0.39 -17.45 -8.24
C GLY A 70 0.48 -16.90 -6.83
N VAL A 71 -0.54 -17.14 -6.01
CA VAL A 71 -0.57 -16.74 -4.60
C VAL A 71 -0.83 -17.96 -3.74
N GLY A 72 0.04 -18.16 -2.75
CA GLY A 72 -0.18 -19.09 -1.65
C GLY A 72 0.33 -18.51 -0.32
N ASP A 73 0.57 -19.39 0.64
CA ASP A 73 0.96 -19.01 2.00
C ASP A 73 2.24 -18.16 2.06
N SER A 74 3.19 -18.40 1.16
CA SER A 74 4.43 -17.62 1.08
C SER A 74 4.18 -16.17 0.68
N GLU A 75 3.26 -15.92 -0.25
CA GLU A 75 2.92 -14.58 -0.71
C GLU A 75 2.11 -13.84 0.34
N HIS A 76 1.14 -14.50 0.97
CA HIS A 76 0.41 -13.94 2.10
C HIS A 76 1.36 -13.54 3.23
N LYS A 77 2.32 -14.41 3.58
CA LYS A 77 3.33 -14.08 4.58
C LYS A 77 4.24 -12.93 4.16
N PHE A 78 4.69 -12.90 2.90
CA PHE A 78 5.49 -11.80 2.36
C PHE A 78 4.76 -10.45 2.47
N LEU A 79 3.48 -10.43 2.13
CA LEU A 79 2.61 -9.26 2.23
C LEU A 79 2.38 -8.85 3.68
N PHE A 80 2.16 -9.80 4.59
CA PHE A 80 2.02 -9.47 6.00
C PHE A 80 3.34 -8.98 6.63
N ASP A 81 4.48 -9.50 6.19
CA ASP A 81 5.80 -9.03 6.60
C ASP A 81 6.08 -7.59 6.09
N TYR A 82 5.51 -7.20 4.95
CA TYR A 82 5.53 -5.80 4.49
C TYR A 82 4.79 -4.89 5.48
N ILE A 83 3.59 -5.28 5.94
CA ILE A 83 2.82 -4.52 6.94
C ILE A 83 3.63 -4.37 8.24
N LYS A 84 4.24 -5.45 8.73
CA LYS A 84 5.11 -5.40 9.91
C LYS A 84 6.26 -4.44 9.70
N PHE A 85 6.90 -4.45 8.53
CA PHE A 85 8.03 -3.59 8.21
C PHE A 85 7.64 -2.11 8.25
N ILE A 86 6.56 -1.71 7.58
CA ILE A 86 6.13 -0.30 7.56
C ILE A 86 5.73 0.21 8.95
N VAL A 87 5.11 -0.64 9.78
CA VAL A 87 4.73 -0.32 11.16
C VAL A 87 5.97 -0.16 12.03
N HIS A 88 6.87 -1.15 11.97
CA HIS A 88 8.10 -1.17 12.76
C HIS A 88 9.01 0.01 12.44
N GLN A 89 9.14 0.37 11.16
CA GLN A 89 9.92 1.53 10.70
C GLN A 89 9.16 2.85 10.83
N ARG A 90 7.94 2.85 11.41
CA ARG A 90 7.07 4.02 11.63
C ARG A 90 6.85 4.84 10.35
N ILE A 91 6.58 4.18 9.24
CA ILE A 91 6.34 4.82 7.93
C ILE A 91 4.91 5.33 7.81
N ALA A 92 3.94 4.55 8.29
CA ALA A 92 2.53 4.91 8.33
C ALA A 92 1.93 4.62 9.71
N ASP A 93 0.92 5.37 10.10
CA ASP A 93 0.19 5.22 11.36
C ASP A 93 -0.89 4.14 11.20
N VAL A 94 -0.45 2.89 11.04
CA VAL A 94 -1.33 1.73 10.85
C VAL A 94 -1.77 1.21 12.22
N ASP A 95 -3.08 0.98 12.38
CA ASP A 95 -3.58 0.17 13.50
C ASP A 95 -3.17 -1.30 13.29
N PHE A 96 -2.02 -1.65 13.83
CA PHE A 96 -1.49 -2.99 13.69
C PHE A 96 -2.30 -4.02 14.50
N SER A 97 -3.04 -3.60 15.53
CA SER A 97 -3.91 -4.51 16.29
C SER A 97 -5.05 -5.01 15.42
N ASP A 98 -5.68 -4.14 14.62
CA ASP A 98 -6.68 -4.55 13.63
C ASP A 98 -6.09 -5.49 12.57
N CYS A 99 -4.87 -5.23 12.11
CA CYS A 99 -4.17 -6.12 11.18
C CYS A 99 -3.91 -7.52 11.78
N MET A 100 -3.63 -7.58 13.08
CA MET A 100 -3.41 -8.85 13.78
C MET A 100 -4.71 -9.64 13.94
N ILE A 101 -5.85 -8.98 14.16
CA ILE A 101 -7.17 -9.63 14.19
C ILE A 101 -7.49 -10.24 12.83
N ASP A 102 -7.32 -9.48 11.75
CA ASP A 102 -7.55 -10.00 10.39
C ASP A 102 -6.64 -11.22 10.11
N TRP A 103 -5.37 -11.14 10.47
CA TRP A 103 -4.40 -12.19 10.19
C TRP A 103 -4.60 -13.46 11.04
N TYR A 104 -4.76 -13.32 12.36
CA TYR A 104 -4.78 -14.47 13.28
C TYR A 104 -6.20 -14.99 13.56
N ASP A 105 -7.19 -14.12 13.66
CA ASP A 105 -8.53 -14.52 14.08
C ASP A 105 -9.45 -14.79 12.88
N ARG A 106 -9.23 -14.08 11.76
CA ARG A 106 -10.04 -14.22 10.55
C ARG A 106 -9.36 -14.99 9.43
N GLU A 107 -8.06 -15.30 9.56
CA GLU A 107 -7.25 -15.94 8.53
C GLU A 107 -7.33 -15.17 7.18
N MET A 108 -7.37 -13.84 7.25
CA MET A 108 -7.51 -12.95 6.11
C MET A 108 -6.27 -12.06 5.93
N GLN A 109 -5.96 -11.72 4.69
CA GLN A 109 -4.97 -10.67 4.41
C GLN A 109 -5.53 -9.32 4.91
N PRO A 110 -4.82 -8.62 5.81
CA PRO A 110 -5.28 -7.32 6.28
C PRO A 110 -5.34 -6.29 5.16
N SER A 111 -6.22 -5.31 5.29
CA SER A 111 -6.27 -4.13 4.43
C SER A 111 -6.40 -2.88 5.30
N PHE A 112 -5.80 -1.78 4.86
CA PHE A 112 -5.89 -0.51 5.59
C PHE A 112 -5.71 0.69 4.66
N MET A 113 -6.13 1.85 5.15
CA MET A 113 -5.71 3.15 4.62
C MET A 113 -5.26 4.00 5.81
N ALA A 114 -3.97 4.30 5.87
CA ALA A 114 -3.34 4.95 7.01
C ALA A 114 -2.59 6.23 6.58
N PRO A 115 -2.58 7.30 7.39
CA PRO A 115 -1.77 8.47 7.09
C PRO A 115 -0.28 8.13 7.20
N LEU A 116 0.54 8.70 6.31
CA LEU A 116 1.98 8.64 6.43
C LEU A 116 2.43 9.50 7.62
N THR A 117 3.42 8.99 8.36
CA THR A 117 4.12 9.76 9.39
C THR A 117 5.02 10.82 8.75
N SER A 118 5.69 11.66 9.54
CA SER A 118 6.74 12.56 9.02
C SER A 118 7.83 11.78 8.27
N ARG A 119 8.18 10.59 8.78
CA ARG A 119 9.19 9.71 8.21
C ARG A 119 8.73 9.04 6.92
N GLY A 120 7.45 8.66 6.82
CA GLY A 120 6.88 8.19 5.55
C GLY A 120 6.86 9.25 4.46
N LYS A 121 6.59 10.52 4.82
CA LYS A 121 6.66 11.65 3.88
C LYS A 121 8.10 11.96 3.46
N GLU A 122 9.05 11.82 4.39
CA GLU A 122 10.47 11.90 4.08
C GLU A 122 10.86 10.82 3.07
N LEU A 123 10.45 9.57 3.28
CA LEU A 123 10.67 8.48 2.33
C LEU A 123 10.15 8.78 0.92
N VAL A 124 8.94 9.37 0.81
CA VAL A 124 8.40 9.83 -0.48
C VAL A 124 9.34 10.82 -1.17
N ARG A 125 9.88 11.80 -0.44
CA ARG A 125 10.87 12.76 -0.96
C ARG A 125 12.16 12.06 -1.41
N HIS A 126 12.66 11.08 -0.65
CA HIS A 126 13.86 10.32 -1.03
C HIS A 126 13.66 9.50 -2.31
N ILE A 127 12.45 8.97 -2.53
CA ILE A 127 12.11 8.27 -3.78
C ILE A 127 12.13 9.25 -4.96
N ASP A 128 11.51 10.42 -4.81
CA ASP A 128 11.50 11.47 -5.85
C ASP A 128 12.91 11.98 -6.18
N GLU A 129 13.76 12.18 -5.16
CA GLU A 129 15.16 12.58 -5.35
C GLU A 129 16.00 11.51 -6.05
N LEU A 130 15.81 10.24 -5.70
CA LEU A 130 16.46 9.12 -6.37
C LEU A 130 16.02 9.04 -7.83
N GLU A 131 14.72 9.14 -8.09
CA GLU A 131 14.16 9.14 -9.44
C GLU A 131 14.72 10.30 -10.28
N GLY A 132 14.69 11.53 -9.76
CA GLY A 132 15.22 12.72 -10.43
C GLY A 132 16.71 12.59 -10.73
N LYS A 133 17.50 12.03 -9.80
CA LYS A 133 18.91 11.72 -10.03
C LYS A 133 19.09 10.73 -11.18
N LEU A 134 18.37 9.60 -11.16
CA LEU A 134 18.46 8.56 -12.20
C LEU A 134 18.06 9.10 -13.58
N LYS A 135 17.03 9.96 -13.66
CA LYS A 135 16.63 10.66 -14.88
C LYS A 135 17.73 11.60 -15.38
N SER A 136 18.28 12.44 -14.50
CA SER A 136 19.35 13.40 -14.85
C SER A 136 20.64 12.73 -15.31
N GLU A 137 20.94 11.54 -14.80
CA GLU A 137 22.09 10.71 -15.20
C GLU A 137 21.80 9.89 -16.48
N GLY A 138 20.59 9.96 -17.04
CA GLY A 138 20.19 9.19 -18.22
C GLY A 138 20.09 7.68 -17.97
N LYS A 139 19.97 7.24 -16.71
CA LYS A 139 19.85 5.82 -16.33
C LYS A 139 18.43 5.28 -16.52
N ILE A 140 17.44 6.16 -16.44
CA ILE A 140 16.04 5.90 -16.78
C ILE A 140 15.52 7.02 -17.68
N GLU A 141 14.49 6.73 -18.46
CA GLU A 141 13.85 7.70 -19.36
C GLU A 141 13.21 8.85 -18.56
N ASP A 142 13.27 10.05 -19.12
CA ASP A 142 12.47 11.17 -18.62
C ASP A 142 11.02 11.01 -19.09
N THR A 143 10.16 10.63 -18.14
CA THR A 143 8.74 10.33 -18.36
C THR A 143 7.84 11.56 -18.17
N GLY A 144 8.39 12.77 -18.06
CA GLY A 144 7.62 13.99 -17.84
C GLY A 144 6.92 13.98 -16.48
N TYR A 145 5.58 14.10 -16.48
CA TYR A 145 4.76 14.17 -15.26
C TYR A 145 4.50 12.82 -14.56
N LEU A 146 5.03 11.73 -15.09
CA LEU A 146 4.95 10.42 -14.43
C LEU A 146 6.10 10.29 -13.43
N HIS A 147 5.73 10.05 -12.17
CA HIS A 147 6.67 9.87 -11.06
C HIS A 147 6.45 8.53 -10.36
N ALA A 148 7.52 7.96 -9.79
CA ALA A 148 7.45 6.70 -9.06
C ALA A 148 6.63 6.84 -7.77
N ALA A 149 6.80 7.94 -7.04
CA ALA A 149 6.02 8.26 -5.85
C ALA A 149 4.90 9.26 -6.19
N GLN A 150 3.81 8.76 -6.76
CA GLN A 150 2.69 9.56 -7.24
C GLN A 150 1.36 9.11 -6.62
N GLU A 151 0.39 10.01 -6.55
CA GLU A 151 -0.95 9.71 -6.04
C GLU A 151 -1.68 8.69 -6.90
N GLY A 152 -2.10 7.59 -6.27
CA GLY A 152 -3.18 6.73 -6.72
C GLY A 152 -4.52 7.17 -6.15
N PHE A 153 -5.58 7.04 -6.94
CA PHE A 153 -6.94 7.39 -6.53
C PHE A 153 -7.63 6.18 -5.89
N VAL A 154 -8.22 6.40 -4.71
CA VAL A 154 -9.12 5.44 -4.06
C VAL A 154 -10.55 5.95 -4.20
N GLN A 155 -11.46 5.07 -4.61
CA GLN A 155 -12.88 5.40 -4.78
C GLN A 155 -13.73 4.62 -3.80
N LEU A 156 -14.67 5.31 -3.17
CA LEU A 156 -15.76 4.68 -2.42
C LEU A 156 -16.86 4.24 -3.39
N LEU A 157 -17.23 2.97 -3.35
CA LEU A 157 -18.32 2.42 -4.14
C LEU A 157 -19.63 2.50 -3.34
N PHE A 158 -20.70 3.01 -3.95
CA PHE A 158 -22.04 3.00 -3.38
C PHE A 158 -22.87 1.85 -3.96
N THR A 159 -23.13 0.84 -3.15
CA THR A 159 -24.07 -0.25 -3.41
C THR A 159 -25.53 0.22 -3.19
N PRO A 160 -26.52 -0.54 -3.68
CA PRO A 160 -27.93 -0.24 -3.41
C PRO A 160 -28.25 -0.12 -1.90
N SER A 161 -27.61 -0.92 -1.05
CA SER A 161 -27.75 -0.84 0.40
C SER A 161 -27.23 0.48 0.94
N GLU A 162 -26.07 0.95 0.49
CA GLU A 162 -25.50 2.25 0.89
C GLU A 162 -26.40 3.43 0.56
N ILE A 163 -27.03 3.38 -0.62
CA ILE A 163 -28.00 4.41 -1.04
C ILE A 163 -29.21 4.39 -0.09
N GLN A 164 -29.76 3.22 0.23
CA GLN A 164 -30.89 3.09 1.15
C GLN A 164 -30.55 3.52 2.59
N ARG A 165 -29.30 3.32 3.03
CA ARG A 165 -28.84 3.77 4.36
C ARG A 165 -28.90 5.28 4.52
N ILE A 166 -28.80 6.06 3.44
CA ILE A 166 -28.95 7.53 3.51
C ILE A 166 -30.36 7.88 3.99
N GLU A 167 -31.39 7.24 3.43
CA GLU A 167 -32.78 7.47 3.86
C GLU A 167 -33.00 7.07 5.32
N LEU A 168 -32.44 5.93 5.73
CA LEU A 168 -32.51 5.48 7.12
C LEU A 168 -31.84 6.47 8.07
N THR A 169 -30.64 6.95 7.71
CA THR A 169 -29.89 7.95 8.50
C THR A 169 -30.71 9.23 8.67
N ASN A 170 -31.35 9.71 7.61
CA ASN A 170 -32.24 10.87 7.66
C ASN A 170 -33.44 10.65 8.59
N LYS A 171 -34.06 9.46 8.55
CA LYS A 171 -35.16 9.12 9.46
C LYS A 171 -34.70 9.12 10.93
N VAL A 172 -33.56 8.50 11.22
CA VAL A 172 -32.97 8.47 12.57
C VAL A 172 -32.72 9.89 13.07
N GLN A 173 -32.09 10.75 12.25
CA GLN A 173 -31.83 12.13 12.61
C GLN A 173 -33.12 12.91 12.86
N ASN A 174 -34.12 12.79 11.98
CA ASN A 174 -35.39 13.49 12.13
C ASN A 174 -36.15 13.08 13.39
N GLU A 175 -36.19 11.79 13.72
CA GLU A 175 -36.82 11.32 14.96
C GLU A 175 -36.05 11.75 16.22
N TYR A 176 -34.72 11.76 16.18
CA TYR A 176 -33.91 12.26 17.30
C TYR A 176 -34.21 13.75 17.57
N LEU A 177 -34.24 14.58 16.53
CA LEU A 177 -34.47 16.02 16.64
C LEU A 177 -35.89 16.39 17.10
N LYS A 178 -36.89 15.52 16.93
CA LYS A 178 -38.25 15.74 17.47
C LYS A 178 -38.31 15.60 18.99
N ASN A 179 -37.37 14.87 19.58
CA ASN A 179 -37.30 14.56 21.01
C ASN A 179 -36.19 15.35 21.74
N ALA A 180 -35.53 16.28 21.04
CA ALA A 180 -34.44 17.13 21.54
C ALA A 180 -34.90 18.57 21.83
#